data_AF-A0A497LSU9-F1
#
_entry.id   AF-A0A497LSU9-F1
#
_cell.length_a   1.000
_cell.length_b   1.000
_cell.length_c   1.000
_cell.angle_alpha   90.00
_cell.angle_beta   90.00
_cell.angle_gamma   90.00
#
_symmetry.space_group_name_H-M   'P 1'
#
loop_
_entity.id
_entity.type
_entity.pdbx_description
1 polymer ?
#
loop_
_entity_poly.entity_id
_entity_poly.type
_entity_poly.pdbx_seq_one_letter_code
_entity_poly.pdbx_strand_id
1 'polypeptide(L)' 'MRYVSLYTENGGVDIGKIDDRGMLIWRRGMNIIHRNPEIRDRILRRNVLRIVKDDGKSYKQRFRGLITSLKEVM' A
#
# COMPACT_ATOMS: atom_id res chain seq x y z
N MET A 1 12.34 2.85 -8.52
CA MET A 1 10.97 2.63 -7.98
C MET A 1 10.83 1.26 -7.34
N ARG A 2 10.09 1.13 -6.23
CA ARG A 2 9.87 -0.16 -5.54
C ARG A 2 8.49 -0.30 -4.91
N TYR A 3 8.03 -1.54 -4.72
CA TYR A 3 6.82 -1.82 -3.97
C TYR A 3 7.04 -1.66 -2.47
N VAL A 4 5.98 -1.28 -1.76
CA VAL A 4 5.98 -1.09 -0.30
C VAL A 4 4.68 -1.61 0.29
N SER A 5 4.74 -2.07 1.54
CA SER A 5 3.56 -2.33 2.34
C SER A 5 3.14 -1.06 3.08
N LEU A 6 1.84 -0.75 3.06
CA LEU A 6 1.25 0.44 3.67
C LEU A 6 0.34 0.00 4.82
N TYR A 7 0.67 0.36 6.05
CA TYR A 7 -0.20 0.14 7.20
C TYR A 7 -1.17 1.31 7.30
N THR A 8 -2.47 1.01 7.28
CA THR A 8 -3.52 2.01 7.29
C THR A 8 -4.09 2.22 8.70
N GLU A 9 -4.71 3.37 8.93
CA GLU A 9 -5.37 3.71 10.20
C GLU A 9 -6.42 2.67 10.63
N ASN A 10 -7.05 1.99 9.67
CA ASN A 10 -8.07 0.98 9.93
C ASN A 10 -7.49 -0.41 10.31
N GLY A 11 -6.20 -0.50 10.66
CA GLY A 11 -5.54 -1.77 10.98
C GLY A 11 -5.32 -2.70 9.76
N GLY A 12 -5.45 -2.14 8.55
CA GLY A 12 -5.24 -2.84 7.29
C GLY A 12 -3.79 -2.78 6.83
N VAL A 13 -3.42 -3.71 5.95
CA VAL A 13 -2.18 -3.65 5.17
C VAL A 13 -2.55 -3.56 3.70
N ASP A 14 -2.11 -2.50 3.05
CA ASP A 14 -2.31 -2.20 1.63
C ASP A 14 -0.95 -2.23 0.90
N ILE A 15 -0.97 -2.13 -0.44
CA ILE A 15 0.25 -2.12 -1.27
C ILE A 15 0.35 -0.84 -2.08
N GLY A 16 1.57 -0.30 -2.13
CA GLY A 16 1.89 0.88 -2.91
C GLY A 16 3.21 0.76 -3.64
N LYS A 17 3.55 1.79 -4.42
CA LYS A 17 4.83 1.93 -5.11
C LYS A 17 5.40 3.31 -4.82
N ILE A 18 6.67 3.35 -4.43
CA ILE A 18 7.41 4.60 -4.21
C ILE A 18 8.45 4.81 -5.31
N ASP A 19 8.74 6.07 -5.63
CA ASP A 19 9.88 6.46 -6.44
C ASP A 19 11.18 6.51 -5.60
N ASP A 20 12.27 6.90 -6.25
CA ASP A 20 13.61 6.89 -5.64
C ASP A 20 13.79 8.04 -4.62
N ARG A 21 12.92 9.04 -4.64
CA ARG A 21 12.82 10.11 -3.63
C ARG A 21 11.98 9.67 -2.43
N GLY A 22 11.39 8.46 -2.48
CA GLY A 22 10.50 7.95 -1.43
C GLY A 22 9.06 8.45 -1.53
N MET A 23 8.69 9.11 -2.63
CA MET A 23 7.33 9.60 -2.86
C MET A 23 6.44 8.45 -3.33
N LEU A 24 5.25 8.36 -2.77
CA LEU A 24 4.22 7.42 -3.19
C LEU A 24 3.66 7.88 -4.53
N ILE A 25 3.77 7.00 -5.53
CA ILE A 25 3.36 7.28 -6.92
C ILE A 25 2.16 6.45 -7.35
N TRP A 26 1.85 5.39 -6.60
CA TRP A 26 0.72 4.51 -6.82
C TRP A 26 0.34 3.79 -5.53
N ARG A 27 -0.96 3.51 -5.38
CA ARG A 27 -1.53 2.72 -4.28
C ARG A 27 -2.69 1.88 -4.83
N ARG A 28 -2.79 0.62 -4.41
CA ARG A 28 -3.88 -0.27 -4.84
C ARG A 28 -5.23 0.33 -4.48
N GLY A 29 -6.18 0.26 -5.41
CA GLY A 29 -7.52 0.80 -5.23
C GLY A 29 -7.63 2.32 -5.34
N MET A 30 -6.52 3.04 -5.60
CA MET A 30 -6.52 4.48 -5.79
C MET A 30 -5.95 4.84 -7.17
N ASN A 31 -6.78 5.38 -8.06
CA ASN A 31 -6.32 5.91 -9.34
C ASN A 31 -6.16 7.43 -9.26
N ILE A 32 -4.99 7.89 -8.80
CA ILE A 32 -4.69 9.32 -8.62
C ILE A 32 -3.70 9.77 -9.68
N ILE A 33 -4.20 10.52 -10.67
CA ILE A 33 -3.39 11.18 -11.69
C ILE A 33 -3.32 12.66 -11.32
N HIS A 34 -2.13 13.12 -10.93
CA HIS A 34 -1.90 14.52 -10.59
C HIS A 34 -0.51 14.97 -11.07
N ARG A 35 -0.42 16.16 -11.68
CA ARG A 35 0.83 16.68 -12.27
C ARG A 35 1.87 17.04 -11.20
N ASN A 36 1.42 17.62 -10.08
CA ASN A 36 2.30 17.90 -8.95
C ASN A 36 2.56 16.60 -8.16
N PRO A 37 3.83 16.14 -8.06
CA PRO A 37 4.19 14.90 -7.38
C PRO A 37 3.98 14.94 -5.86
N GLU A 38 4.10 16.10 -5.22
CA GLU A 38 3.91 16.27 -3.77
C GLU A 38 2.43 16.18 -3.40
N ILE A 39 1.57 16.78 -4.20
CA ILE A 39 0.12 16.68 -4.02
C ILE A 39 -0.33 15.23 -4.23
N ARG A 40 0.18 14.56 -5.27
CA ARG A 40 -0.10 13.13 -5.51
C ARG A 40 0.31 12.28 -4.32
N ASP A 41 1.53 12.46 -3.82
CA ASP A 41 2.06 11.73 -2.66
C ASP A 41 1.16 11.95 -1.43
N ARG A 42 0.82 13.20 -1.12
CA ARG A 42 -0.08 13.54 -0.01
C ARG A 42 -1.44 12.85 -0.12
N ILE A 43 -2.05 12.83 -1.31
CA ILE A 43 -3.34 12.17 -1.53
C ILE A 43 -3.20 10.65 -1.33
N LEU A 44 -2.19 10.02 -1.92
CA LEU A 44 -2.00 8.57 -1.85
C LEU A 44 -1.68 8.10 -0.42
N ARG A 45 -1.01 8.94 0.37
CA ARG A 45 -0.68 8.71 1.79
C ARG A 45 -1.84 8.95 2.75
N ARG A 46 -3.01 9.38 2.27
CA ARG A 46 -4.18 9.57 3.11
C ARG A 46 -4.51 8.28 3.88
N ASN A 47 -4.64 8.41 5.20
CA ASN A 47 -4.90 7.31 6.15
C ASN A 47 -3.80 6.23 6.19
N VAL A 48 -2.58 6.54 5.76
CA VAL A 48 -1.39 5.67 5.91
C VAL A 48 -0.63 6.08 7.16
N LEU A 49 -0.57 5.17 8.14
CA LEU A 49 0.19 5.35 9.37
C LEU A 49 1.68 5.10 9.16
N ARG A 50 2.01 4.06 8.39
CA ARG A 50 3.39 3.61 8.21
C ARG A 50 3.62 3.01 6.84
N ILE A 51 4.77 3.33 6.25
CA ILE A 51 5.27 2.73 5.02
C ILE A 51 6.45 1.83 5.35
N VAL A 52 6.40 0.58 4.92
CA VAL A 52 7.48 -0.40 5.09
C VAL A 52 8.06 -0.75 3.72
N LYS A 53 9.37 -0.58 3.61
CA LYS A 53 10.16 -0.86 2.40
C LYS A 53 10.53 -2.34 2.33
N ASP A 54 9.52 -3.20 2.15
CA ASP A 54 9.63 -4.66 2.16
C ASP A 54 9.22 -5.33 0.82
N ASP A 55 9.14 -4.57 -0.26
CA ASP A 55 8.74 -5.05 -1.58
C ASP A 55 7.32 -5.66 -1.60
N GLY A 56 6.45 -5.21 -0.68
CA GLY A 56 5.08 -5.67 -0.54
C GLY A 56 4.93 -7.04 0.13
N LYS A 57 5.98 -7.52 0.82
CA LYS A 57 5.97 -8.84 1.49
C LYS A 57 4.89 -8.93 2.57
N SER A 58 4.77 -7.93 3.43
CA SER A 58 3.77 -7.91 4.51
C SER A 58 2.35 -7.92 3.97
N TYR A 59 2.09 -7.14 2.91
CA TYR A 59 0.81 -7.18 2.20
C TYR A 59 0.50 -8.59 1.66
N LYS A 60 1.46 -9.23 0.98
CA LYS A 60 1.27 -10.58 0.42
C LYS A 60 1.00 -11.63 1.50
N GLN A 61 1.69 -11.54 2.64
CA GLN A 61 1.49 -12.45 3.77
C GLN A 61 0.07 -12.30 4.35
N ARG A 62 -0.37 -11.07 4.63
CA ARG A 62 -1.74 -10.78 5.10
C ARG A 62 -2.80 -11.27 4.11
N PHE A 63 -2.58 -11.05 2.82
CA PHE A 63 -3.50 -11.48 1.76
C PHE A 63 -3.60 -13.01 1.66
N ARG A 64 -2.48 -13.74 1.78
CA ARG A 64 -2.48 -15.21 1.84
C ARG A 64 -3.22 -15.74 3.07
N GLY A 65 -3.03 -15.12 4.24
CA GLY A 65 -3.75 -15.48 5.46
C GLY A 65 -5.26 -15.36 5.30
N LEU A 66 -5.72 -14.26 4.67
CA LEU A 66 -7.14 -14.06 4.36
C LEU A 66 -7.70 -15.15 3.43
N ILE A 67 -7.00 -15.48 2.34
CA ILE A 67 -7.43 -16.54 1.41
C ILE A 67 -7.49 -17.90 2.11
N THR A 68 -6.51 -18.20 2.96
CA THR A 68 -6.45 -19.49 3.67
C THR A 68 -7.61 -19.61 4.64
N SER A 69 -7.87 -18.58 5.44
CA SER A 69 -9.00 -18.55 6.36
C SER A 69 -10.36 -18.65 5.65
N LEU A 70 -10.52 -18.04 4.47
CA LEU A 70 -11.75 -18.16 3.68
C LEU A 70 -11.99 -19.59 3.16
N LYS A 71 -10.93 -20.36 2.89
CA LYS A 71 -11.04 -21.76 2.46
C LYS A 71 -11.43 -22.72 3.57
N GLU A 72 -11.16 -22.37 4.83
CA GLU A 72 -11.51 -23.22 5.99
C GLU A 72 -12.96 -23.02 6.44
N VAL A 73 -13.60 -21.93 6.02
CA VAL A 73 -14.99 -21.58 6.37
C VAL A 73 -15.98 -21.94 5.25
N MET A 74 -15.49 -22.31 4.06
CA MET A 74 -16.27 -22.81 2.92
C MET A 74 -16.29 -24.33 2.89
#